data_AF-A0A534NLL5-F1
#
_entry.id   AF-A0A534NLL5-F1
#
_cell.length_a   1.000
_cell.length_b   1.000
_cell.length_c   1.000
_cell.angle_alpha   90.00
_cell.angle_beta   90.00
_cell.angle_gamma   90.00
#
_symmetry.space_group_name_H-M   'P 1'
#
loop_
_entity.id
_entity.type
_entity.pdbx_description
1 polymer ?
#
loop_
_entity_poly.entity_id
_entity_poly.type
_entity_poly.pdbx_seq_one_letter_code
_entity_poly.pdbx_strand_id
1 'polypeptide(L)'
;MALAHRPRHRSGRPARRRRHIPPREPRRLRRGTARGRRAEAAGRGGKRVVTDPLGGIGEEPDREPALQRAVRPPRPTTWALLIVLGVAFAAEALLGRDPAVENGVTLFRLGALYGPAVRDGDFWRIGSYALLHIGWIHLLVNSYALWILAPQLEITYGSNLTLGLFCATAIAGGAASVAWSFQTGTAHLAAGASGGIFGLFGATVALYFRVRKGIPEPVRRGIVRAIALNLLINLAIALKAPVDNAAHLGGLLSGVVLGLAAPLLRGGERPWHGVTRIGLLASALAFAALEGAAVARAVKPHSRTLVGPGVEAKVPWLLVPMKPGVAYLPGVVEAHVRHEDRPLAIAPGEDAVHIGSRTWLRERSSENGTDTAVYTAADDGRGTLVIEFACRDDVCRGAAGEEMVAQIARTARPLP
;
A
#
# COMPACT_ATOMS: atom_id res chain seq x y z
N MET A 1 -21.71 44.16 -27.29
CA MET A 1 -21.92 44.59 -28.69
C MET A 1 -20.58 44.56 -29.41
N ALA A 2 -20.59 44.22 -30.69
CA ALA A 2 -19.52 43.60 -31.46
C ALA A 2 -18.25 44.44 -31.75
N LEU A 3 -17.14 43.71 -31.92
CA LEU A 3 -16.02 43.83 -32.88
C LEU A 3 -15.76 45.17 -33.60
N ALA A 4 -14.48 45.62 -33.64
CA ALA A 4 -13.62 45.52 -34.84
C ALA A 4 -12.32 46.34 -34.78
N HIS A 5 -11.24 45.71 -35.28
CA HIS A 5 -10.06 46.21 -36.01
C HIS A 5 -9.29 47.50 -35.63
N ARG A 6 -7.96 47.33 -35.45
CA ARG A 6 -6.93 48.21 -36.01
C ARG A 6 -5.66 47.44 -36.46
N PRO A 7 -5.01 47.81 -37.58
CA PRO A 7 -3.75 47.23 -38.04
C PRO A 7 -2.53 48.20 -37.91
N ARG A 8 -1.30 47.64 -37.95
CA ARG A 8 -0.09 48.07 -38.71
C ARG A 8 1.24 47.89 -37.96
N HIS A 9 2.11 47.10 -38.61
CA HIS A 9 3.56 47.21 -38.84
C HIS A 9 4.52 47.82 -37.81
N ARG A 10 5.61 47.10 -37.52
CA ARG A 10 7.00 47.59 -37.64
C ARG A 10 8.06 46.49 -37.57
N SER A 11 9.27 46.87 -37.98
CA SER A 11 10.55 46.11 -38.12
C SER A 11 10.71 45.39 -39.46
N GLY A 12 11.71 45.66 -40.32
CA GLY A 12 12.99 46.33 -40.14
C GLY A 12 14.12 45.30 -40.13
N ARG A 13 14.66 44.96 -41.32
CA ARG A 13 15.92 44.21 -41.47
C ARG A 13 16.69 44.72 -42.69
N PRO A 14 17.99 45.05 -42.55
CA PRO A 14 18.82 45.41 -43.69
C PRO A 14 19.61 44.22 -44.28
N ALA A 15 19.73 44.31 -45.59
CA ALA A 15 20.73 43.85 -46.56
C ALA A 15 21.69 42.68 -46.27
N ARG A 16 21.64 41.75 -47.23
CA ARG A 16 22.56 40.64 -47.54
C ARG A 16 23.94 41.10 -48.03
N ARG A 17 24.99 40.32 -47.72
CA ARG A 17 26.16 40.14 -48.60
C ARG A 17 26.09 38.77 -49.29
N ARG A 18 26.22 38.79 -50.61
CA ARG A 18 26.17 37.64 -51.53
C ARG A 18 27.54 36.93 -51.56
N ARG A 19 27.55 35.60 -51.66
CA ARG A 19 28.65 34.83 -52.25
C ARG A 19 28.13 34.13 -53.52
N HIS A 20 28.93 34.24 -54.59
CA HIS A 20 28.70 33.69 -55.93
C HIS A 20 29.00 32.19 -55.96
N ILE A 21 28.15 31.40 -56.62
CA ILE A 21 28.45 30.02 -57.07
C ILE A 21 28.03 29.95 -58.57
N PRO A 22 28.88 29.44 -59.48
CA PRO A 22 28.56 29.33 -60.91
C PRO A 22 27.79 28.03 -61.25
N PRO A 23 27.16 27.90 -62.45
CA PRO A 23 26.20 26.84 -62.74
C PRO A 23 26.67 25.77 -63.78
N ARG A 24 25.82 24.72 -63.91
CA ARG A 24 25.66 23.70 -65.01
C ARG A 24 26.54 22.44 -64.92
N GLU A 25 26.12 21.20 -65.26
CA GLU A 25 25.01 20.64 -66.07
C GLU A 25 24.85 19.10 -65.75
N PRO A 26 23.81 18.38 -66.24
CA PRO A 26 23.48 17.01 -65.84
C PRO A 26 24.08 15.92 -66.76
N ARG A 27 24.42 14.74 -66.23
CA ARG A 27 24.83 13.58 -67.05
C ARG A 27 24.08 12.29 -66.73
N ARG A 28 23.76 11.62 -67.85
CA ARG A 28 22.84 10.50 -68.10
C ARG A 28 23.37 9.12 -67.66
N LEU A 29 22.42 8.20 -67.51
CA LEU A 29 22.56 6.74 -67.54
C LEU A 29 23.48 6.22 -68.67
N ARG A 30 24.23 5.15 -68.39
CA ARG A 30 24.64 4.17 -69.40
C ARG A 30 24.83 2.76 -68.82
N ARG A 31 24.16 1.80 -69.45
CA ARG A 31 24.39 0.35 -69.40
C ARG A 31 25.75 0.00 -69.99
N GLY A 32 26.37 -1.10 -69.53
CA GLY A 32 27.53 -1.72 -70.17
C GLY A 32 27.63 -3.21 -69.77
N THR A 33 27.83 -4.06 -70.77
CA THR A 33 27.68 -5.51 -70.79
C THR A 33 29.02 -6.26 -70.93
N ALA A 34 29.08 -7.46 -70.32
CA ALA A 34 29.66 -8.72 -70.82
C ALA A 34 31.18 -8.97 -70.95
N ARG A 35 31.50 -10.28 -70.77
CA ARG A 35 32.73 -11.09 -71.01
C ARG A 35 33.80 -11.01 -69.90
N GLY A 36 34.23 -12.09 -69.25
CA GLY A 36 34.14 -13.53 -69.50
C GLY A 36 35.55 -14.11 -69.66
N ARG A 37 36.04 -14.88 -68.69
CA ARG A 37 37.11 -15.90 -68.85
C ARG A 37 36.92 -17.01 -67.81
N ARG A 38 36.63 -18.21 -68.31
CA ARG A 38 36.77 -19.50 -67.63
C ARG A 38 38.23 -19.96 -67.70
N ALA A 39 38.70 -20.65 -66.66
CA ALA A 39 39.63 -21.77 -66.79
C ALA A 39 39.34 -22.76 -65.66
N GLU A 40 39.10 -24.01 -66.06
CA GLU A 40 38.83 -25.20 -65.24
C GLU A 40 40.11 -25.70 -64.54
N ALA A 41 39.98 -26.39 -63.40
CA ALA A 41 40.14 -27.85 -63.32
C ALA A 41 40.28 -28.39 -61.88
N ALA A 42 39.59 -29.52 -61.66
CA ALA A 42 39.84 -30.61 -60.70
C ALA A 42 39.77 -30.32 -59.17
N GLY A 43 39.04 -31.06 -58.34
CA GLY A 43 38.21 -32.24 -58.52
C GLY A 43 37.97 -32.93 -57.17
N ARG A 44 36.89 -33.74 -57.14
CA ARG A 44 36.55 -34.87 -56.24
C ARG A 44 35.54 -34.65 -55.09
N GLY A 45 34.41 -35.35 -55.27
CA GLY A 45 33.52 -35.91 -54.25
C GLY A 45 32.36 -34.99 -53.85
N GLY A 46 31.13 -35.07 -54.34
CA GLY A 46 30.37 -36.23 -54.81
C GLY A 46 29.37 -36.66 -53.73
N LYS A 47 28.14 -36.13 -53.78
CA LYS A 47 26.91 -36.83 -53.39
C LYS A 47 25.70 -36.13 -54.04
N ARG A 48 25.07 -36.85 -54.98
CA ARG A 48 23.77 -36.52 -55.55
C ARG A 48 22.73 -36.64 -54.43
N VAL A 49 21.91 -35.61 -54.25
CA VAL A 49 20.70 -35.69 -53.45
C VAL A 49 19.69 -36.48 -54.28
N VAL A 50 19.44 -37.72 -53.87
CA VAL A 50 18.27 -38.50 -54.30
C VAL A 50 17.11 -37.98 -53.47
N THR A 51 16.12 -37.37 -54.11
CA THR A 51 14.84 -37.05 -53.49
C THR A 51 14.00 -38.32 -53.45
N ASP A 52 13.70 -38.80 -52.25
CA ASP A 52 12.75 -39.88 -52.00
C ASP A 52 11.31 -39.39 -52.31
N PRO A 53 10.55 -40.04 -53.22
CA PRO A 53 9.18 -39.66 -53.54
C PRO A 53 8.11 -40.26 -52.59
N LEU A 54 8.44 -41.09 -51.60
CA LEU A 54 7.46 -41.78 -50.76
C LEU A 54 7.89 -41.88 -49.29
N GLY A 55 7.56 -40.84 -48.52
CA GLY A 55 7.18 -40.99 -47.10
C GLY A 55 8.25 -41.44 -46.12
N GLY A 56 9.07 -40.50 -45.68
CA GLY A 56 9.85 -40.60 -44.45
C GLY A 56 10.07 -39.21 -43.88
N ILE A 57 9.47 -38.92 -42.72
CA ILE A 57 9.76 -37.76 -41.89
C ILE A 57 11.25 -37.82 -41.53
N GLY A 58 12.08 -37.15 -42.32
CA GLY A 58 13.44 -36.82 -41.92
C GLY A 58 13.36 -35.82 -40.79
N GLU A 59 13.63 -36.27 -39.57
CA GLU A 59 13.96 -35.37 -38.46
C GLU A 59 15.10 -34.46 -38.93
N GLU A 60 14.82 -33.16 -39.01
CA GLU A 60 15.81 -32.10 -39.16
C GLU A 60 16.49 -31.96 -37.78
N PRO A 61 17.71 -32.49 -37.54
CA PRO A 61 18.37 -32.26 -36.26
C PRO A 61 18.85 -30.81 -36.28
N ASP A 62 18.68 -30.11 -35.15
CA ASP A 62 19.33 -28.83 -34.82
C ASP A 62 18.58 -27.52 -35.08
N ARG A 63 17.23 -27.52 -35.07
CA ARG A 63 16.45 -26.29 -34.81
C ARG A 63 15.88 -26.15 -33.39
N GLU A 64 16.24 -27.07 -32.50
CA GLU A 64 15.64 -27.15 -31.16
C GLU A 64 16.65 -27.19 -29.99
N PRO A 65 17.50 -26.15 -29.81
CA PRO A 65 17.95 -25.82 -28.45
C PRO A 65 17.77 -24.35 -28.02
N ALA A 66 17.34 -23.45 -28.91
CA ALA A 66 17.19 -22.03 -28.57
C ALA A 66 15.89 -21.70 -27.82
N LEU A 67 14.84 -22.52 -27.95
CA LEU A 67 13.57 -22.30 -27.24
C LEU A 67 13.59 -22.76 -25.77
N GLN A 68 14.56 -23.60 -25.38
CA GLN A 68 14.54 -24.30 -24.07
C GLN A 68 15.38 -23.66 -22.97
N ARG A 69 16.00 -22.50 -23.20
CA ARG A 69 16.63 -21.71 -22.11
C ARG A 69 16.13 -20.27 -22.10
N ALA A 70 14.82 -20.09 -22.05
CA ALA A 70 14.29 -18.89 -21.43
C ALA A 70 14.60 -18.97 -19.92
N VAL A 71 15.83 -18.61 -19.54
CA VAL A 71 16.20 -18.36 -18.15
C VAL A 71 15.20 -17.32 -17.66
N ARG A 72 14.21 -17.74 -16.85
CA ARG A 72 13.25 -16.81 -16.27
C ARG A 72 14.07 -15.75 -15.53
N PRO A 73 13.98 -14.46 -15.88
CA PRO A 73 14.78 -13.45 -15.23
C PRO A 73 14.52 -13.51 -13.72
N PRO A 74 15.55 -13.26 -12.88
CA PRO A 74 15.40 -13.30 -11.44
C PRO A 74 14.29 -12.34 -11.02
N ARG A 75 13.52 -12.73 -10.00
CA ARG A 75 12.35 -11.98 -9.48
C ARG A 75 12.58 -11.51 -8.04
N PRO A 76 13.69 -10.77 -7.77
CA PRO A 76 14.07 -10.45 -6.40
C PRO A 76 13.01 -9.65 -5.65
N THR A 77 12.30 -8.71 -6.30
CA THR A 77 11.26 -7.93 -5.64
C THR A 77 10.07 -8.79 -5.24
N THR A 78 9.62 -9.67 -6.15
CA THR A 78 8.51 -10.59 -5.85
C THR A 78 8.84 -11.46 -4.63
N TRP A 79 10.03 -12.06 -4.59
CA TRP A 79 10.47 -12.87 -3.44
C TRP A 79 10.64 -12.03 -2.17
N ALA A 80 11.24 -10.85 -2.27
CA ALA A 80 11.44 -9.96 -1.13
C ALA A 80 10.11 -9.59 -0.48
N LEU A 81 9.09 -9.21 -1.27
CA LEU A 81 7.77 -8.91 -0.75
C LEU A 81 7.17 -10.14 -0.04
N LEU A 82 7.17 -11.31 -0.68
CA LEU A 82 6.62 -12.53 -0.07
C LEU A 82 7.32 -12.93 1.24
N ILE A 83 8.65 -12.81 1.28
CA ILE A 83 9.44 -13.11 2.49
C ILE A 83 9.10 -12.11 3.60
N VAL A 84 9.06 -10.81 3.29
CA VAL A 84 8.72 -9.77 4.28
C VAL A 84 7.32 -9.98 4.84
N LEU A 85 6.33 -10.30 3.98
CA LEU A 85 4.97 -10.61 4.45
C LEU A 85 4.94 -11.85 5.34
N GLY A 86 5.67 -12.91 4.98
CA GLY A 86 5.75 -14.12 5.80
C GLY A 86 6.43 -13.88 7.15
N VAL A 87 7.49 -13.08 7.19
CA VAL A 87 8.19 -12.70 8.43
C VAL A 87 7.30 -11.82 9.31
N ALA A 88 6.61 -10.84 8.73
CA ALA A 88 5.65 -10.01 9.46
C ALA A 88 4.54 -10.87 10.07
N PHE A 89 3.98 -11.81 9.29
CA PHE A 89 2.95 -12.74 9.77
C PHE A 89 3.41 -13.66 10.89
N ALA A 90 4.64 -14.16 10.81
CA ALA A 90 5.23 -14.92 11.91
C ALA A 90 5.38 -14.06 13.18
N ALA A 91 5.77 -12.79 13.04
CA ALA A 91 5.84 -11.86 14.16
C ALA A 91 4.46 -11.57 14.76
N GLU A 92 3.42 -11.42 13.93
CA GLU A 92 2.03 -11.27 14.39
C GLU A 92 1.58 -12.47 15.24
N ALA A 93 1.82 -13.69 14.77
CA ALA A 93 1.48 -14.92 15.49
C ALA A 93 2.23 -15.05 16.83
N LEU A 94 3.54 -14.80 16.81
CA LEU A 94 4.41 -14.95 17.99
C LEU A 94 4.12 -13.90 19.06
N LEU A 95 4.04 -12.63 18.67
CA LEU A 95 3.82 -11.51 19.59
C LEU A 95 2.38 -11.49 20.11
N GLY A 96 1.42 -11.96 19.31
CA GLY A 96 0.04 -12.09 19.71
C GLY A 96 -0.27 -13.34 20.53
N ARG A 97 0.66 -14.31 20.59
CA ARG A 97 0.41 -15.67 21.11
C ARG A 97 -0.86 -16.28 20.52
N ASP A 98 -1.09 -16.01 19.25
CA ASP A 98 -2.30 -16.34 18.51
C ASP A 98 -1.90 -16.91 17.14
N PRO A 99 -1.80 -18.25 17.00
CA PRO A 99 -1.46 -18.88 15.73
C PRO A 99 -2.47 -18.63 14.61
N ALA A 100 -3.70 -18.20 14.93
CA ALA A 100 -4.69 -17.84 13.93
C ALA A 100 -4.47 -16.43 13.36
N VAL A 101 -3.78 -15.55 14.10
CA VAL A 101 -3.49 -14.16 13.71
C VAL A 101 -4.77 -13.35 13.48
N GLU A 102 -5.69 -13.42 14.45
CA GLU A 102 -6.97 -12.71 14.44
C GLU A 102 -7.08 -11.72 15.61
N ASN A 103 -6.06 -11.66 16.47
CA ASN A 103 -5.98 -10.71 17.57
C ASN A 103 -5.79 -9.26 17.09
N GLY A 104 -6.91 -8.52 17.03
CA GLY A 104 -6.93 -7.10 16.65
C GLY A 104 -6.05 -6.18 17.51
N VAL A 105 -5.81 -6.51 18.78
CA VAL A 105 -4.92 -5.70 19.64
C VAL A 105 -3.46 -5.86 19.22
N THR A 106 -3.03 -7.08 18.91
CA THR A 106 -1.69 -7.34 18.39
C THR A 106 -1.49 -6.63 17.07
N LEU A 107 -2.43 -6.80 16.14
CA LEU A 107 -2.41 -6.12 14.83
C LEU A 107 -2.33 -4.60 14.99
N PHE A 108 -3.14 -4.02 15.88
CA PHE A 108 -3.08 -2.61 16.17
C PHE A 108 -1.72 -2.17 16.72
N ARG A 109 -1.09 -2.95 17.59
CA ARG A 109 0.25 -2.62 18.12
C ARG A 109 1.33 -2.69 17.06
N LEU A 110 1.22 -3.65 16.16
CA LEU A 110 2.19 -3.88 15.09
C LEU A 110 2.05 -2.89 13.91
N GLY A 111 0.95 -2.14 13.85
CA GLY A 111 0.81 -1.06 12.88
C GLY A 111 -0.34 -1.17 11.93
N ALA A 112 -1.36 -1.96 12.26
CA ALA A 112 -2.59 -1.97 11.49
C ALA A 112 -3.18 -0.55 11.43
N LEU A 113 -3.76 -0.22 10.29
CA LEU A 113 -4.33 1.08 10.04
C LEU A 113 -5.57 1.27 10.90
N TYR A 114 -5.59 2.38 11.63
CA TYR A 114 -6.71 2.77 12.47
C TYR A 114 -6.85 4.29 12.41
N GLY A 115 -7.92 4.76 11.76
CA GLY A 115 -8.14 6.20 11.49
C GLY A 115 -7.99 7.08 12.73
N PRO A 116 -8.63 6.78 13.88
CA PRO A 116 -8.46 7.57 15.10
C PRO A 116 -7.01 7.67 15.59
N ALA A 117 -6.22 6.59 15.48
CA ALA A 117 -4.80 6.65 15.84
C ALA A 117 -3.99 7.52 14.88
N VAL A 118 -4.31 7.50 13.58
CA VAL A 118 -3.69 8.41 12.59
C VAL A 118 -4.00 9.87 12.92
N ARG A 119 -5.23 10.17 13.37
CA ARG A 119 -5.61 11.52 13.85
C ARG A 119 -4.76 11.97 15.05
N ASP A 120 -4.34 11.02 15.88
CA ASP A 120 -3.46 11.25 17.03
C ASP A 120 -1.95 11.28 16.70
N GLY A 121 -1.58 11.22 15.42
CA GLY A 121 -0.20 11.34 14.97
C GLY A 121 0.50 10.02 14.64
N ASP A 122 -0.20 8.89 14.66
CA ASP A 122 0.32 7.60 14.18
C ASP A 122 0.29 7.50 12.62
N PHE A 123 0.79 8.52 11.92
CA PHE A 123 0.79 8.58 10.44
C PHE A 123 1.56 7.43 9.78
N TRP A 124 2.49 6.82 10.51
CA TRP A 124 3.26 5.65 10.09
C TRP A 124 2.36 4.45 9.73
N ARG A 125 1.16 4.37 10.32
CA ARG A 125 0.16 3.35 10.02
C ARG A 125 -0.32 3.35 8.57
N ILE A 126 -0.21 4.49 7.87
CA ILE A 126 -0.58 4.64 6.45
C ILE A 126 0.27 3.71 5.56
N GLY A 127 1.49 3.36 5.98
CA GLY A 127 2.35 2.40 5.28
C GLY A 127 2.34 1.02 5.93
N SER A 128 2.56 0.94 7.24
CA SER A 128 2.83 -0.31 7.96
C SER A 128 1.72 -1.35 7.88
N TYR A 129 0.47 -0.89 7.73
CA TYR A 129 -0.67 -1.79 7.57
C TYR A 129 -0.49 -2.77 6.39
N ALA A 130 0.27 -2.38 5.37
CA ALA A 130 0.46 -3.17 4.16
C ALA A 130 1.35 -4.40 4.37
N LEU A 131 2.06 -4.51 5.50
CA LEU A 131 2.87 -5.68 5.82
C LEU A 131 2.14 -6.71 6.70
N LEU A 132 1.06 -6.28 7.36
CA LEU A 132 0.31 -7.06 8.34
C LEU A 132 -0.84 -7.82 7.68
N HIS A 133 -1.29 -8.93 8.27
CA HIS A 133 -2.41 -9.72 7.75
C HIS A 133 -3.32 -10.25 8.86
N ILE A 134 -4.62 -10.27 8.57
CA ILE A 134 -5.65 -10.82 9.46
C ILE A 134 -5.97 -12.24 9.00
N GLY A 135 -5.41 -13.23 9.68
CA GLY A 135 -5.64 -14.63 9.38
C GLY A 135 -4.88 -15.20 8.17
N TRP A 136 -4.76 -16.52 8.17
CA TRP A 136 -4.04 -17.30 7.14
C TRP A 136 -4.60 -17.10 5.73
N ILE A 137 -5.93 -17.12 5.59
CA ILE A 137 -6.58 -17.00 4.28
C ILE A 137 -6.22 -15.65 3.63
N HIS A 138 -6.18 -14.58 4.41
CA HIS A 138 -5.83 -13.25 3.89
C HIS A 138 -4.38 -13.20 3.40
N LEU A 139 -3.43 -13.75 4.18
CA LEU A 139 -2.04 -13.86 3.75
C LEU A 139 -1.88 -14.68 2.47
N LEU A 140 -2.53 -15.85 2.40
CA LEU A 140 -2.42 -16.76 1.25
C LEU A 140 -2.97 -16.12 -0.03
N VAL A 141 -4.12 -15.46 0.05
CA VAL A 141 -4.71 -14.72 -1.07
C VAL A 141 -3.77 -13.61 -1.55
N ASN A 142 -3.25 -12.78 -0.64
CA ASN A 142 -2.37 -11.68 -1.02
C ASN A 142 -1.03 -12.18 -1.59
N SER A 143 -0.49 -13.26 -1.02
CA SER A 143 0.73 -13.91 -1.51
C SER A 143 0.54 -14.48 -2.91
N TYR A 144 -0.59 -15.14 -3.16
CA TYR A 144 -0.95 -15.65 -4.48
C TYR A 144 -1.12 -14.51 -5.50
N ALA A 145 -1.81 -13.43 -5.12
CA ALA A 145 -1.98 -12.27 -6.00
C ALA A 145 -0.65 -11.59 -6.33
N LEU A 146 0.25 -11.42 -5.36
CA LEU A 146 1.61 -10.92 -5.59
C LEU A 146 2.41 -11.83 -6.52
N TRP A 147 2.36 -13.15 -6.30
CA TRP A 147 3.06 -14.13 -7.12
C TRP A 147 2.63 -14.09 -8.60
N ILE A 148 1.38 -13.72 -8.88
CA ILE A 148 0.87 -13.60 -10.25
C ILE A 148 1.19 -12.23 -10.85
N LEU A 149 0.99 -11.14 -10.11
CA LEU A 149 1.04 -9.77 -10.64
C LEU A 149 2.46 -9.19 -10.65
N ALA A 150 3.20 -9.31 -9.55
CA ALA A 150 4.49 -8.64 -9.39
C ALA A 150 5.53 -9.08 -10.43
N PRO A 151 5.66 -10.38 -10.81
CA PRO A 151 6.63 -10.80 -11.81
C PRO A 151 6.44 -10.15 -13.18
N GLN A 152 5.20 -9.92 -13.59
CA GLN A 152 4.90 -9.33 -14.91
C GLN A 152 5.39 -7.87 -14.97
N LEU A 153 5.17 -7.14 -13.87
CA LEU A 153 5.63 -5.77 -13.72
C LEU A 153 7.13 -5.71 -13.52
N GLU A 154 7.73 -6.65 -12.78
CA GLU A 154 9.18 -6.75 -12.58
C GLU A 154 9.93 -7.02 -13.90
N ILE A 155 9.39 -7.86 -14.77
CA ILE A 155 9.92 -8.07 -16.13
C ILE A 155 9.78 -6.81 -16.99
N THR A 156 8.67 -6.07 -16.84
CA THR A 156 8.36 -4.93 -17.71
C THR A 156 9.03 -3.63 -17.26
N TYR A 157 9.10 -3.37 -15.96
CA TYR A 157 9.57 -2.11 -15.37
C TYR A 157 10.90 -2.28 -14.63
N GLY A 158 11.30 -3.49 -14.27
CA GLY A 158 12.46 -3.77 -13.42
C GLY A 158 12.12 -3.78 -11.93
N SER A 159 12.90 -4.56 -11.16
CA SER A 159 12.67 -4.86 -9.74
C SER A 159 12.46 -3.63 -8.86
N ASN A 160 13.34 -2.63 -8.94
CA ASN A 160 13.28 -1.45 -8.07
C ASN A 160 12.01 -0.62 -8.29
N LEU A 161 11.50 -0.62 -9.52
CA LEU A 161 10.36 0.20 -9.92
C LEU A 161 9.05 -0.51 -9.61
N THR A 162 9.01 -1.84 -9.75
CA THR A 162 7.91 -2.65 -9.20
C THR A 162 7.79 -2.49 -7.69
N LEU A 163 8.93 -2.46 -6.96
CA LEU A 163 8.93 -2.22 -5.52
C LEU A 163 8.38 -0.81 -5.20
N GLY A 164 8.92 0.22 -5.88
CA GLY A 164 8.45 1.59 -5.69
C GLY A 164 6.98 1.79 -6.04
N LEU A 165 6.47 1.08 -7.06
CA LEU A 165 5.06 1.05 -7.43
C LEU A 165 4.23 0.45 -6.29
N PHE A 166 4.60 -0.73 -5.79
CA PHE A 166 3.91 -1.36 -4.66
C PHE A 166 3.86 -0.44 -3.44
N CYS A 167 4.99 0.15 -3.05
CA CYS A 167 5.08 1.06 -1.90
C CYS A 167 4.23 2.33 -2.10
N ALA A 168 4.32 2.96 -3.28
CA ALA A 168 3.57 4.17 -3.58
C ALA A 168 2.05 3.93 -3.53
N THR A 169 1.59 2.83 -4.13
CA THR A 169 0.16 2.52 -4.18
C THR A 169 -0.36 1.98 -2.85
N ALA A 170 0.47 1.30 -2.05
CA ALA A 170 0.13 0.94 -0.67
C ALA A 170 -0.08 2.18 0.20
N ILE A 171 0.82 3.16 0.15
CA ILE A 171 0.67 4.44 0.85
C ILE A 171 -0.58 5.19 0.38
N ALA A 172 -0.82 5.24 -0.95
CA ALA A 172 -2.03 5.86 -1.50
C ALA A 172 -3.31 5.15 -1.06
N GLY A 173 -3.29 3.81 -0.95
CA GLY A 173 -4.38 3.00 -0.39
C GLY A 173 -4.62 3.34 1.09
N GLY A 174 -3.58 3.33 1.92
CA GLY A 174 -3.71 3.71 3.33
C GLY A 174 -4.24 5.14 3.51
N ALA A 175 -3.78 6.08 2.69
CA ALA A 175 -4.27 7.46 2.71
C ALA A 175 -5.75 7.56 2.31
N ALA A 176 -6.19 6.80 1.30
CA ALA A 176 -7.60 6.74 0.90
C ALA A 176 -8.49 6.14 1.99
N SER A 177 -8.02 5.11 2.69
CA SER A 177 -8.72 4.53 3.85
C SER A 177 -8.87 5.53 5.00
N VAL A 178 -7.79 6.25 5.35
CA VAL A 178 -7.85 7.30 6.38
C VAL A 178 -8.80 8.42 5.99
N ALA A 179 -8.74 8.88 4.74
CA ALA A 179 -9.65 9.89 4.23
C ALA A 179 -11.12 9.44 4.33
N TRP A 180 -11.40 8.18 4.00
CA TRP A 180 -12.73 7.59 4.14
C TRP A 180 -13.17 7.55 5.61
N SER A 181 -12.33 7.02 6.51
CA SER A 181 -12.59 6.96 7.95
C SER A 181 -12.91 8.33 8.54
N PHE A 182 -12.19 9.38 8.12
CA PHE A 182 -12.45 10.75 8.59
C PHE A 182 -13.76 11.31 8.03
N GLN A 183 -14.08 11.00 6.77
CA GLN A 183 -15.30 11.48 6.12
C GLN A 183 -16.57 10.82 6.70
N THR A 184 -16.52 9.53 7.02
CA THR A 184 -17.69 8.76 7.49
C THR A 184 -17.78 8.66 9.01
N GLY A 185 -16.72 9.05 9.73
CA GLY A 185 -16.61 8.83 11.17
C GLY A 185 -16.45 7.36 11.56
N THR A 186 -16.18 6.46 10.60
CA THR A 186 -16.01 5.02 10.89
C THR A 186 -14.63 4.73 11.46
N ALA A 187 -14.57 3.87 12.46
CA ALA A 187 -13.33 3.38 13.05
C ALA A 187 -13.23 1.87 12.84
N HIS A 188 -12.46 1.45 11.84
CA HIS A 188 -12.16 0.04 11.59
C HIS A 188 -10.65 -0.18 11.60
N LEU A 189 -10.25 -1.38 12.00
CA LEU A 189 -8.86 -1.81 11.94
C LEU A 189 -8.61 -2.46 10.56
N ALA A 190 -7.61 -2.00 9.83
CA ALA A 190 -7.25 -2.55 8.53
C ALA A 190 -5.79 -3.02 8.49
N ALA A 191 -5.56 -4.19 7.93
CA ALA A 191 -4.24 -4.76 7.70
C ALA A 191 -4.29 -5.57 6.40
N GLY A 192 -3.24 -5.52 5.58
CA GLY A 192 -3.11 -6.31 4.37
C GLY A 192 -2.36 -5.61 3.26
N ALA A 193 -1.52 -6.35 2.54
CA ALA A 193 -0.80 -5.89 1.35
C ALA A 193 -1.70 -5.48 0.18
N SER A 194 -3.00 -5.73 0.28
CA SER A 194 -3.99 -5.60 -0.80
C SER A 194 -4.05 -4.19 -1.41
N GLY A 195 -3.86 -3.10 -0.64
CA GLY A 195 -3.77 -1.76 -1.23
C GLY A 195 -2.63 -1.62 -2.25
N GLY A 196 -1.45 -2.17 -1.93
CA GLY A 196 -0.32 -2.26 -2.86
C GLY A 196 -0.61 -3.16 -4.05
N ILE A 197 -1.22 -4.34 -3.81
CA ILE A 197 -1.57 -5.32 -4.85
C ILE A 197 -2.58 -4.76 -5.85
N PHE A 198 -3.63 -4.07 -5.38
CA PHE A 198 -4.59 -3.40 -6.25
C PHE A 198 -3.93 -2.30 -7.08
N GLY A 199 -2.90 -1.62 -6.54
CA GLY A 199 -2.09 -0.71 -7.33
C GLY A 199 -1.24 -1.38 -8.40
N LEU A 200 -0.61 -2.51 -8.11
CA LEU A 200 0.06 -3.32 -9.13
C LEU A 200 -0.93 -3.80 -10.21
N PHE A 201 -2.15 -4.18 -9.81
CA PHE A 201 -3.22 -4.52 -10.73
C PHE A 201 -3.61 -3.32 -11.62
N GLY A 202 -3.81 -2.13 -11.03
CA GLY A 202 -4.07 -0.88 -11.77
C GLY A 202 -2.96 -0.53 -12.76
N ALA A 203 -1.69 -0.69 -12.37
CA ALA A 203 -0.55 -0.47 -13.24
C ALA A 203 -0.52 -1.48 -14.40
N THR A 204 -0.92 -2.73 -14.16
CA THR A 204 -1.05 -3.78 -15.19
C THR A 204 -2.17 -3.44 -16.18
N VAL A 205 -3.32 -2.96 -15.70
CA VAL A 205 -4.42 -2.49 -16.54
C VAL A 205 -3.98 -1.33 -17.42
N ALA A 206 -3.30 -0.34 -16.84
CA ALA A 206 -2.77 0.81 -17.59
C ALA A 206 -1.76 0.37 -18.66
N LEU A 207 -0.84 -0.54 -18.33
CA LEU A 207 0.10 -1.11 -19.29
C LEU A 207 -0.63 -1.80 -20.44
N TYR A 208 -1.61 -2.67 -20.13
CA TYR A 208 -2.41 -3.36 -21.15
C TYR A 208 -3.03 -2.38 -22.14
N PHE A 209 -3.72 -1.34 -21.66
CA PHE A 209 -4.38 -0.38 -22.56
C PHE A 209 -3.43 0.36 -23.50
N ARG A 210 -2.17 0.53 -23.08
CA ARG A 210 -1.14 1.20 -23.85
C ARG A 210 -0.48 0.31 -24.89
N VAL A 211 -0.32 -0.99 -24.61
CA VAL A 211 0.35 -1.93 -25.53
C VAL A 211 -0.60 -2.83 -26.33
N ARG A 212 -1.88 -2.92 -25.97
CA ARG A 212 -2.86 -3.89 -26.53
C ARG A 212 -2.98 -3.91 -28.05
N LYS A 213 -2.66 -2.81 -28.74
CA LYS A 213 -2.71 -2.73 -30.22
C LYS A 213 -1.60 -3.54 -30.88
N GLY A 214 -0.49 -3.81 -30.18
CA GLY A 214 0.64 -4.61 -30.68
C GLY A 214 0.64 -6.06 -30.21
N ILE A 215 -0.38 -6.49 -29.46
CA ILE A 215 -0.47 -7.86 -28.93
C ILE A 215 -1.33 -8.71 -29.87
N PRO A 216 -0.86 -9.89 -30.31
CA PRO A 216 -1.66 -10.83 -31.10
C PRO A 216 -3.00 -11.15 -30.41
N GLU A 217 -4.06 -11.25 -31.21
CA GLU A 217 -5.43 -11.37 -30.70
C GLU A 217 -5.65 -12.55 -29.71
N PRO A 218 -5.09 -13.76 -29.93
CA PRO A 218 -5.21 -14.85 -28.97
C PRO A 218 -4.54 -14.54 -27.62
N VAL A 219 -3.36 -13.93 -27.64
CA VAL A 219 -2.61 -13.53 -26.44
C VAL A 219 -3.35 -12.41 -25.70
N ARG A 220 -3.87 -11.43 -26.45
CA ARG A 220 -4.66 -10.32 -25.91
C ARG A 220 -5.91 -10.82 -25.18
N ARG A 221 -6.63 -11.81 -25.75
CA ARG A 221 -7.79 -12.44 -25.08
C ARG A 221 -7.38 -13.16 -23.80
N GLY A 222 -6.24 -13.87 -23.80
CA GLY A 222 -5.69 -14.50 -22.60
C GLY A 222 -5.40 -13.50 -21.48
N ILE A 223 -4.73 -12.38 -21.80
CA ILE A 223 -4.44 -11.31 -20.83
C ILE A 223 -5.73 -10.70 -20.28
N VAL A 224 -6.70 -10.40 -21.14
CA VAL A 224 -8.00 -9.85 -20.70
C VAL A 224 -8.73 -10.82 -19.77
N ARG A 225 -8.75 -12.11 -20.10
CA ARG A 225 -9.34 -13.14 -19.22
C ARG A 225 -8.63 -13.22 -17.87
N ALA A 226 -7.30 -13.15 -17.85
CA ALA A 226 -6.52 -13.16 -16.61
C ALA A 226 -6.78 -11.91 -15.75
N ILE A 227 -6.86 -10.72 -16.38
CA ILE A 227 -7.23 -9.47 -15.70
C ILE A 227 -8.66 -9.57 -15.15
N ALA A 228 -9.62 -10.02 -15.96
CA ALA A 228 -11.02 -10.14 -15.57
C ALA A 228 -11.21 -11.16 -14.43
N LEU A 229 -10.55 -12.31 -14.50
CA LEU A 229 -10.61 -13.33 -13.45
C LEU A 229 -10.02 -12.82 -12.13
N ASN A 230 -8.85 -12.15 -12.18
CA ASN A 230 -8.26 -11.53 -10.99
C ASN A 230 -9.16 -10.44 -10.41
N LEU A 231 -9.78 -9.60 -11.25
CA LEU A 231 -10.74 -8.60 -10.80
C LEU A 231 -11.95 -9.24 -10.12
N LEU A 232 -12.51 -10.30 -10.72
CA LEU A 232 -13.67 -11.01 -10.19
C LEU A 232 -13.36 -11.67 -8.84
N ILE A 233 -12.22 -12.34 -8.73
CA ILE A 233 -11.78 -12.98 -7.48
C ILE A 233 -11.57 -11.92 -6.39
N ASN A 234 -10.82 -10.85 -6.70
CA ASN A 234 -10.55 -9.80 -5.72
C ASN A 234 -11.82 -9.05 -5.31
N LEU A 235 -12.76 -8.81 -6.23
CA LEU A 235 -14.06 -8.21 -5.93
C LEU A 235 -14.92 -9.16 -5.07
N ALA A 236 -14.95 -10.46 -5.39
CA ALA A 236 -15.69 -11.45 -4.62
C ALA A 236 -15.16 -11.58 -3.18
N ILE A 237 -13.84 -11.50 -3.01
CA ILE A 237 -13.20 -11.44 -1.69
C ILE A 237 -13.54 -10.12 -1.00
N ALA A 238 -13.51 -9.01 -1.73
CA ALA A 238 -13.79 -7.69 -1.17
C ALA A 238 -15.24 -7.49 -0.72
N LEU A 239 -16.18 -8.22 -1.33
CA LEU A 239 -17.59 -8.18 -0.96
C LEU A 239 -17.94 -9.12 0.20
N LYS A 240 -17.08 -10.09 0.53
CA LYS A 240 -17.38 -11.15 1.54
C LYS A 240 -16.51 -11.10 2.78
N ALA A 241 -15.28 -10.60 2.68
CA ALA A 241 -14.40 -10.42 3.83
C ALA A 241 -14.47 -8.98 4.34
N PRO A 242 -14.23 -8.73 5.64
CA PRO A 242 -14.10 -7.37 6.19
C PRO A 242 -12.80 -6.73 5.66
N VAL A 243 -12.82 -6.29 4.40
CA VAL A 243 -11.69 -5.66 3.72
C VAL A 243 -11.85 -4.15 3.63
N ASP A 244 -10.73 -3.47 3.48
CA ASP A 244 -10.69 -2.03 3.31
C ASP A 244 -10.88 -1.64 1.84
N ASN A 245 -12.15 -1.46 1.43
CA ASN A 245 -12.52 -1.08 0.07
C ASN A 245 -11.94 0.28 -0.34
N ALA A 246 -11.79 1.21 0.61
CA ALA A 246 -11.20 2.52 0.34
C ALA A 246 -9.71 2.38 0.01
N ALA A 247 -8.99 1.52 0.74
CA ALA A 247 -7.59 1.20 0.43
C ALA A 247 -7.43 0.51 -0.93
N HIS A 248 -8.33 -0.42 -1.28
CA HIS A 248 -8.32 -1.08 -2.59
C HIS A 248 -8.54 -0.09 -3.73
N LEU A 249 -9.54 0.79 -3.61
CA LEU A 249 -9.84 1.80 -4.62
C LEU A 249 -8.70 2.81 -4.76
N GLY A 250 -8.16 3.30 -3.64
CA GLY A 250 -7.02 4.24 -3.64
C GLY A 250 -5.77 3.62 -4.26
N GLY A 251 -5.48 2.36 -3.93
CA GLY A 251 -4.41 1.58 -4.55
C GLY A 251 -4.62 1.43 -6.05
N LEU A 252 -5.80 0.97 -6.48
CA LEU A 252 -6.14 0.76 -7.90
C LEU A 252 -5.98 2.04 -8.73
N LEU A 253 -6.60 3.14 -8.30
CA LEU A 253 -6.58 4.40 -9.03
C LEU A 253 -5.17 4.98 -9.12
N SER A 254 -4.42 4.97 -8.03
CA SER A 254 -3.01 5.42 -8.03
C SER A 254 -2.15 4.53 -8.94
N GLY A 255 -2.37 3.22 -8.94
CA GLY A 255 -1.73 2.28 -9.84
C GLY A 255 -2.00 2.55 -11.32
N VAL A 256 -3.26 2.84 -11.68
CA VAL A 256 -3.62 3.23 -13.05
C VAL A 256 -2.89 4.51 -13.46
N VAL A 257 -2.92 5.54 -12.61
CA VAL A 257 -2.26 6.82 -12.88
C VAL A 257 -0.74 6.64 -13.06
N LEU A 258 -0.08 5.93 -12.14
CA LEU A 258 1.36 5.67 -12.20
C LEU A 258 1.74 4.79 -13.39
N GLY A 259 0.92 3.78 -13.72
CA GLY A 259 1.14 2.93 -14.89
C GLY A 259 0.93 3.64 -16.23
N LEU A 260 0.03 4.63 -16.29
CA LEU A 260 -0.11 5.50 -17.46
C LEU A 260 1.09 6.45 -17.61
N ALA A 261 1.63 6.94 -16.49
CA ALA A 261 2.80 7.81 -16.42
C ALA A 261 4.13 7.08 -16.66
N ALA A 262 4.20 5.77 -16.46
CA ALA A 262 5.37 4.96 -16.80
C ALA A 262 5.69 5.10 -18.29
N PRO A 263 6.93 5.15 -18.78
CA PRO A 263 7.17 5.06 -20.21
C PRO A 263 7.07 3.61 -20.68
N LEU A 264 6.59 3.40 -21.92
CA LEU A 264 6.59 2.08 -22.53
C LEU A 264 8.02 1.75 -22.98
N LEU A 265 8.53 0.58 -22.64
CA LEU A 265 9.76 0.05 -23.22
C LEU A 265 9.56 -0.18 -24.73
N ARG A 266 9.80 0.85 -25.53
CA ARG A 266 10.05 0.75 -26.96
C ARG A 266 11.34 1.48 -27.26
N GLY A 267 12.44 0.73 -27.38
CA GLY A 267 13.67 1.24 -28.03
C GLY A 267 14.81 1.69 -27.12
N GLY A 268 15.18 0.94 -26.08
CA GLY A 268 16.49 1.07 -25.43
C GLY A 268 16.78 2.36 -24.64
N GLU A 269 15.90 3.35 -24.66
CA GLU A 269 16.02 4.56 -23.84
C GLU A 269 15.28 4.42 -22.50
N ARG A 270 15.84 5.08 -21.48
CA ARG A 270 15.71 4.76 -20.06
C ARG A 270 14.26 4.60 -19.56
N PRO A 271 14.00 3.64 -18.66
CA PRO A 271 12.66 3.10 -18.38
C PRO A 271 11.71 4.03 -17.60
N TRP A 272 12.12 5.24 -17.22
CA TRP A 272 11.29 6.24 -16.51
C TRP A 272 11.84 7.64 -16.77
N HIS A 273 10.97 8.65 -16.97
CA HIS A 273 11.39 10.04 -16.82
C HIS A 273 12.03 10.20 -15.43
N GLY A 274 13.17 10.91 -15.33
CA GLY A 274 13.99 10.96 -14.11
C GLY A 274 13.18 11.29 -12.85
N VAL A 275 12.21 12.19 -12.98
CA VAL A 275 11.29 12.59 -11.90
C VAL A 275 10.45 11.42 -11.38
N THR A 276 9.81 10.64 -12.25
CA THR A 276 8.96 9.52 -11.83
C THR A 276 9.78 8.40 -11.18
N ARG A 277 10.99 8.14 -11.70
CA ARG A 277 11.93 7.20 -11.08
C ARG A 277 12.32 7.64 -9.67
N ILE A 278 12.66 8.91 -9.51
CA ILE A 278 12.99 9.49 -8.20
C ILE A 278 11.79 9.37 -7.27
N GLY A 279 10.58 9.67 -7.74
CA GLY A 279 9.35 9.53 -6.97
C GLY A 279 9.08 8.11 -6.48
N LEU A 280 9.27 7.09 -7.33
CA LEU A 280 9.07 5.68 -6.96
C LEU A 280 10.17 5.15 -6.03
N LEU A 281 11.40 5.65 -6.14
CA LEU A 281 12.44 5.31 -5.17
C LEU A 281 12.18 6.03 -3.83
N ALA A 282 11.72 7.27 -3.89
CA ALA A 282 11.32 8.04 -2.71
C ALA A 282 10.13 7.40 -2.00
N SER A 283 9.17 6.78 -2.71
CA SER A 283 8.07 6.06 -2.07
C SER A 283 8.53 4.82 -1.32
N ALA A 284 9.51 4.07 -1.85
CA ALA A 284 10.10 2.94 -1.14
C ALA A 284 10.86 3.40 0.12
N LEU A 285 11.59 4.53 0.03
CA LEU A 285 12.24 5.14 1.20
C LEU A 285 11.22 5.67 2.21
N ALA A 286 10.15 6.32 1.75
CA ALA A 286 9.07 6.79 2.62
C ALA A 286 8.40 5.61 3.32
N PHE A 287 8.11 4.52 2.61
CA PHE A 287 7.58 3.30 3.18
C PHE A 287 8.50 2.76 4.28
N ALA A 288 9.80 2.62 4.00
CA ALA A 288 10.78 2.20 4.99
C ALA A 288 10.86 3.17 6.19
N ALA A 289 10.71 4.47 5.99
CA ALA A 289 10.67 5.46 7.07
C ALA A 289 9.39 5.34 7.92
N LEU A 290 8.25 4.98 7.32
CA LEU A 290 7.02 4.68 8.06
C LEU A 290 7.22 3.44 8.93
N GLU A 291 7.87 2.39 8.42
CA GLU A 291 8.24 1.22 9.25
C GLU A 291 9.21 1.60 10.38
N GLY A 292 10.22 2.41 10.09
CA GLY A 292 11.15 2.92 11.10
C GLY A 292 10.44 3.73 12.19
N ALA A 293 9.43 4.52 11.82
CA ALA A 293 8.59 5.25 12.76
C ALA A 293 7.68 4.32 13.57
N ALA A 294 7.16 3.24 12.99
CA ALA A 294 6.42 2.19 13.70
C ALA A 294 7.27 1.60 14.83
N VAL A 295 8.50 1.20 14.50
CA VAL A 295 9.47 0.65 15.47
C VAL A 295 9.83 1.70 16.53
N ALA A 296 10.12 2.95 16.12
CA ALA A 296 10.45 4.01 17.07
C ALA A 296 9.30 4.31 18.04
N ARG A 297 8.05 4.25 17.58
CA ARG A 297 6.86 4.44 18.43
C ARG A 297 6.61 3.29 19.39
N ALA A 298 6.94 2.06 18.99
CA ALA A 298 6.93 0.91 19.89
C ALA A 298 7.93 1.07 21.05
N VAL A 299 9.05 1.77 20.82
CA VAL A 299 10.09 2.02 21.85
C VAL A 299 9.81 3.28 22.67
N LYS A 300 9.26 4.35 22.06
CA LYS A 300 8.94 5.63 22.73
C LYS A 300 7.45 5.98 22.58
N PRO A 301 6.59 5.42 23.44
CA PRO A 301 5.15 5.59 23.38
C PRO A 301 4.69 7.02 23.74
N HIS A 302 3.55 7.45 23.20
CA HIS A 302 2.84 8.67 23.59
C HIS A 302 1.37 8.38 23.93
N SER A 303 0.74 9.23 24.74
CA SER A 303 -0.69 9.09 25.04
C SER A 303 -1.56 9.20 23.78
N ARG A 304 -2.70 8.50 23.76
CA ARG A 304 -3.69 8.53 22.67
C ARG A 304 -5.01 9.13 23.13
N THR A 305 -5.77 9.71 22.21
CA THR A 305 -7.12 10.19 22.48
C THR A 305 -8.08 9.01 22.44
N LEU A 306 -8.77 8.78 23.54
CA LEU A 306 -9.93 7.91 23.62
C LEU A 306 -11.17 8.80 23.54
N VAL A 307 -12.00 8.57 22.53
CA VAL A 307 -13.29 9.26 22.38
C VAL A 307 -14.39 8.27 22.76
N GLY A 308 -15.19 8.65 23.75
CA GLY A 308 -16.35 7.91 24.23
C GLY A 308 -17.65 8.72 24.08
N PRO A 309 -18.77 8.18 24.54
CA PRO A 309 -20.05 8.88 24.54
C PRO A 309 -19.93 10.18 25.36
N GLY A 310 -20.03 11.34 24.70
CA GLY A 310 -19.99 12.67 25.33
C GLY A 310 -18.66 13.04 26.00
N VAL A 311 -17.57 12.30 25.78
CA VAL A 311 -16.28 12.55 26.46
C VAL A 311 -15.09 12.23 25.56
N GLU A 312 -14.01 12.95 25.75
CA GLU A 312 -12.69 12.54 25.28
C GLU A 312 -11.65 12.61 26.39
N ALA A 313 -10.70 11.68 26.40
CA ALA A 313 -9.62 11.61 27.38
C ALA A 313 -8.33 11.10 26.73
N LYS A 314 -7.16 11.38 27.34
CA LYS A 314 -5.90 10.78 26.92
C LYS A 314 -5.61 9.51 27.72
N VAL A 315 -5.42 8.39 27.01
CA VAL A 315 -5.03 7.10 27.59
C VAL A 315 -3.54 6.82 27.35
N PRO A 316 -2.88 6.08 28.26
CA PRO A 316 -1.53 5.55 28.01
C PRO A 316 -1.47 4.78 26.68
N TRP A 317 -0.36 4.90 25.96
CA TRP A 317 -0.14 4.21 24.67
C TRP A 317 -0.36 2.69 24.72
N LEU A 318 -0.10 2.10 25.88
CA LEU A 318 -0.23 0.65 26.09
C LEU A 318 -1.69 0.19 25.98
N LEU A 319 -2.64 1.06 26.33
CA LEU A 319 -4.07 0.80 26.19
C LEU A 319 -4.48 1.02 24.74
N VAL A 320 -5.17 0.02 24.18
CA VAL A 320 -5.60 0.02 22.78
C VAL A 320 -7.08 0.42 22.69
N PRO A 321 -7.41 1.53 22.01
CA PRO A 321 -8.79 2.00 21.87
C PRO A 321 -9.50 1.26 20.74
N MET A 322 -10.05 0.07 21.00
CA MET A 322 -10.74 -0.73 19.98
C MET A 322 -12.22 -0.36 19.81
N LYS A 323 -12.85 0.23 20.83
CA LYS A 323 -14.26 0.62 20.83
C LYS A 323 -14.42 2.05 21.36
N PRO A 324 -15.48 2.77 20.96
CA PRO A 324 -15.78 4.08 21.54
C PRO A 324 -15.83 4.01 23.07
N GLY A 325 -15.06 4.88 23.72
CA GLY A 325 -14.99 4.96 25.18
C GLY A 325 -14.28 3.80 25.88
N VAL A 326 -13.78 2.79 25.17
CA VAL A 326 -13.09 1.65 25.78
C VAL A 326 -11.66 1.52 25.27
N ALA A 327 -10.70 1.54 26.20
CA ALA A 327 -9.30 1.23 25.92
C ALA A 327 -8.82 0.12 26.86
N TYR A 328 -8.12 -0.88 26.33
CA TYR A 328 -7.69 -2.02 27.14
C TYR A 328 -6.31 -2.54 26.77
N LEU A 329 -5.69 -3.19 27.75
CA LEU A 329 -4.53 -4.05 27.63
C LEU A 329 -5.02 -5.48 27.91
N PRO A 330 -5.07 -6.37 26.90
CA PRO A 330 -5.69 -7.69 27.02
C PRO A 330 -5.19 -8.46 28.24
N GLY A 331 -6.13 -8.95 29.06
CA GLY A 331 -5.83 -9.73 30.26
C GLY A 331 -5.28 -8.95 31.45
N VAL A 332 -5.07 -7.62 31.33
CA VAL A 332 -4.46 -6.81 32.40
C VAL A 332 -5.40 -5.68 32.82
N VAL A 333 -5.78 -4.79 31.90
CA VAL A 333 -6.55 -3.56 32.21
C VAL A 333 -7.63 -3.33 31.18
N GLU A 334 -8.80 -2.91 31.63
CA GLU A 334 -9.86 -2.38 30.78
C GLU A 334 -10.36 -1.05 31.36
N ALA A 335 -10.31 0.02 30.57
CA ALA A 335 -10.71 1.37 30.96
C ALA A 335 -11.88 1.84 30.09
N HIS A 336 -12.95 2.26 30.74
CA HIS A 336 -14.18 2.78 30.15
C HIS A 336 -14.31 4.26 30.53
N VAL A 337 -14.51 5.12 29.53
CA VAL A 337 -14.69 6.56 29.72
C VAL A 337 -15.99 6.96 29.04
N ARG A 338 -16.88 7.58 29.80
CA ARG A 338 -18.19 8.08 29.33
C ARG A 338 -18.58 9.37 30.05
N HIS A 339 -19.47 10.13 29.45
CA HIS A 339 -20.19 11.23 30.09
C HIS A 339 -21.66 10.83 30.24
N GLU A 340 -22.23 11.09 31.40
CA GLU A 340 -23.63 10.82 31.72
C GLU A 340 -24.37 12.13 31.97
N ASP A 341 -25.54 12.32 31.37
CA ASP A 341 -26.34 13.55 31.48
C ASP A 341 -26.85 13.84 32.91
N ARG A 342 -26.78 12.86 33.80
CA ARG A 342 -27.25 12.99 35.18
C ARG A 342 -26.15 13.54 36.07
N PRO A 343 -26.34 14.71 36.71
CA PRO A 343 -25.41 15.18 37.72
C PRO A 343 -25.51 14.28 38.96
N LEU A 344 -24.40 13.65 39.35
CA LEU A 344 -24.32 12.93 40.62
C LEU A 344 -24.11 13.92 41.76
N ALA A 345 -24.91 13.78 42.82
CA ALA A 345 -24.69 14.50 44.07
C ALA A 345 -23.44 13.91 44.74
N ILE A 346 -22.39 14.71 44.87
CA ILE A 346 -21.14 14.32 45.54
C ILE A 346 -21.44 14.20 47.05
N ALA A 347 -21.64 12.98 47.54
CA ALA A 347 -21.90 12.74 48.95
C ALA A 347 -20.58 12.86 49.75
N PRO A 348 -20.52 13.70 50.80
CA PRO A 348 -19.34 13.79 51.66
C PRO A 348 -19.20 12.49 52.46
N GLY A 349 -18.17 11.69 52.15
CA GLY A 349 -17.88 10.42 52.82
C GLY A 349 -17.31 9.32 51.91
N GLU A 350 -17.43 9.48 50.59
CA GLU A 350 -16.72 8.64 49.61
C GLU A 350 -15.24 9.02 49.53
N ASP A 351 -14.41 8.09 49.06
CA ASP A 351 -12.96 8.18 48.98
C ASP A 351 -12.55 9.24 47.93
N ALA A 352 -12.67 10.52 48.29
CA ALA A 352 -12.52 11.65 47.38
C ALA A 352 -11.04 11.91 47.06
N VAL A 353 -10.71 11.92 45.77
CA VAL A 353 -9.34 12.11 45.28
C VAL A 353 -9.28 13.37 44.42
N HIS A 354 -8.34 14.27 44.70
CA HIS A 354 -8.08 15.43 43.85
C HIS A 354 -7.12 15.05 42.72
N ILE A 355 -7.60 15.12 41.47
CA ILE A 355 -6.81 14.79 40.29
C ILE A 355 -6.92 15.94 39.29
N GLY A 356 -5.80 16.63 39.06
CA GLY A 356 -5.78 17.84 38.23
C GLY A 356 -6.59 18.96 38.88
N SER A 357 -7.54 19.53 38.14
CA SER A 357 -8.42 20.60 38.63
C SER A 357 -9.78 20.11 39.14
N ARG A 358 -10.02 18.79 39.20
CA ARG A 358 -11.31 18.21 39.58
C ARG A 358 -11.20 17.33 40.82
N THR A 359 -12.28 17.30 41.58
CA THR A 359 -12.49 16.30 42.64
C THR A 359 -13.19 15.10 42.03
N TRP A 360 -12.61 13.92 42.22
CA TRP A 360 -13.17 12.65 41.77
C TRP A 360 -13.59 11.83 43.00
N LEU A 361 -14.78 11.25 42.95
CA LEU A 361 -15.19 10.23 43.90
C LEU A 361 -14.76 8.88 43.39
N ARG A 362 -14.19 8.06 44.27
CA ARG A 362 -13.67 6.73 43.94
C ARG A 362 -14.43 5.67 44.70
N GLU A 363 -15.06 4.76 43.95
CA GLU A 363 -15.63 3.52 44.48
C GLU A 363 -14.78 2.34 44.02
N ARG A 364 -14.50 1.39 44.92
CA ARG A 364 -13.71 0.19 44.61
C ARG A 364 -14.54 -1.05 44.91
N SER A 365 -14.48 -2.01 43.99
CA SER A 365 -15.02 -3.35 44.18
C SER A 365 -14.00 -4.38 43.69
N SER A 366 -14.04 -5.57 44.29
CA SER A 366 -13.23 -6.71 43.85
C SER A 366 -14.14 -7.91 43.69
N GLU A 367 -14.30 -8.39 42.47
CA GLU A 367 -15.14 -9.53 42.14
C GLU A 367 -14.40 -10.51 41.23
N ASN A 368 -14.42 -11.80 41.56
CA ASN A 368 -13.81 -12.87 40.76
C ASN A 368 -12.34 -12.59 40.34
N GLY A 369 -11.55 -11.98 41.23
CA GLY A 369 -10.14 -11.65 41.00
C GLY A 369 -9.91 -10.41 40.12
N THR A 370 -10.96 -9.67 39.77
CA THR A 370 -10.87 -8.38 39.07
C THR A 370 -11.12 -7.24 40.06
N ASP A 371 -10.14 -6.35 40.19
CA ASP A 371 -10.25 -5.13 40.99
C ASP A 371 -10.80 -4.00 40.09
N THR A 372 -12.02 -3.57 40.35
CA THR A 372 -12.67 -2.49 39.61
C THR A 372 -12.68 -1.22 40.45
N ALA A 373 -12.32 -0.10 39.83
CA ALA A 373 -12.42 1.22 40.42
C ALA A 373 -13.23 2.14 39.50
N VAL A 374 -14.30 2.74 40.05
CA VAL A 374 -15.14 3.70 39.35
C VAL A 374 -14.85 5.09 39.90
N TYR A 375 -14.53 6.01 39.00
CA TYR A 375 -14.23 7.40 39.30
C TYR A 375 -15.31 8.28 38.69
N THR A 376 -15.97 9.09 39.50
CA THR A 376 -17.00 10.03 39.04
C THR A 376 -16.61 11.46 39.40
N ALA A 377 -16.82 12.40 38.47
CA ALA A 377 -16.59 13.82 38.70
C ALA A 377 -17.71 14.65 38.07
N ALA A 378 -18.17 15.66 38.80
CA ALA A 378 -19.16 16.61 38.30
C ALA A 378 -18.60 17.44 37.14
N ASP A 379 -19.44 17.70 36.14
CA ASP A 379 -19.14 18.57 35.00
C ASP A 379 -19.96 19.86 35.06
N ASP A 380 -19.69 20.71 36.06
CA ASP A 380 -20.28 22.05 36.25
C ASP A 380 -21.80 22.16 35.97
N GLY A 381 -22.57 21.13 36.37
CA GLY A 381 -24.03 21.08 36.21
C GLY A 381 -24.56 20.55 34.87
N ARG A 382 -23.68 20.09 33.96
CA ARG A 382 -24.04 19.50 32.65
C ARG A 382 -24.12 17.97 32.66
N GLY A 383 -23.62 17.31 33.71
CA GLY A 383 -23.61 15.86 33.82
C GLY A 383 -22.48 15.37 34.73
N THR A 384 -22.07 14.13 34.51
CA THR A 384 -21.02 13.45 35.27
C THR A 384 -20.05 12.76 34.31
N LEU A 385 -18.75 13.01 34.52
CA LEU A 385 -17.69 12.23 33.89
C LEU A 385 -17.49 10.94 34.66
N VAL A 386 -17.48 9.80 33.96
CA VAL A 386 -17.27 8.49 34.56
C VAL A 386 -16.07 7.81 33.92
N ILE A 387 -15.13 7.37 34.75
CA ILE A 387 -14.01 6.51 34.38
C ILE A 387 -14.12 5.23 35.19
N GLU A 388 -14.40 4.12 34.52
CA GLU A 388 -14.42 2.79 35.10
C GLU A 388 -13.15 2.05 34.69
N PHE A 389 -12.40 1.54 35.65
CA PHE A 389 -11.10 0.93 35.45
C PHE A 389 -11.09 -0.46 36.10
N ALA A 390 -11.05 -1.50 35.27
CA ALA A 390 -10.98 -2.89 35.72
C ALA A 390 -9.55 -3.42 35.55
N CYS A 391 -8.97 -3.91 36.65
CA CYS A 391 -7.63 -4.47 36.73
C CYS A 391 -7.70 -5.97 37.05
N ARG A 392 -7.02 -6.80 36.26
CA ARG A 392 -7.07 -8.28 36.34
C ARG A 392 -5.71 -8.91 36.65
N ASP A 393 -4.68 -8.10 36.84
CA ASP A 393 -3.29 -8.53 36.96
C ASP A 393 -2.55 -7.63 37.96
N ASP A 394 -1.53 -8.17 38.65
CA ASP A 394 -0.77 -7.42 39.65
C ASP A 394 -0.07 -6.17 39.09
N VAL A 395 0.22 -6.14 37.78
CA VAL A 395 0.87 -4.99 37.11
C VAL A 395 0.05 -3.70 37.21
N CYS A 396 -1.28 -3.80 37.29
CA CYS A 396 -2.15 -2.64 37.44
C CYS A 396 -2.66 -2.45 38.87
N ARG A 397 -2.28 -3.32 39.82
CA ARG A 397 -2.62 -3.15 41.22
C ARG A 397 -1.75 -2.07 41.86
N GLY A 398 -2.35 -1.26 42.73
CA GLY A 398 -1.64 -0.19 43.44
C GLY A 398 -1.27 1.02 42.57
N ALA A 399 -0.09 1.59 42.82
CA ALA A 399 0.31 2.90 42.30
C ALA A 399 0.34 3.00 40.76
N ALA A 400 0.66 1.90 40.07
CA ALA A 400 0.70 1.89 38.60
C ALA A 400 -0.68 2.08 37.98
N GLY A 401 -1.71 1.39 38.51
CA GLY A 401 -3.09 1.58 38.08
C GLY A 401 -3.63 2.96 38.46
N GLU A 402 -3.31 3.44 39.66
CA GLU A 402 -3.70 4.79 40.09
C GLU A 402 -3.12 5.88 39.18
N GLU A 403 -1.86 5.76 38.76
CA GLU A 403 -1.26 6.72 37.82
C GLU A 403 -1.89 6.64 36.42
N MET A 404 -2.24 5.44 35.93
CA MET A 404 -2.96 5.29 34.67
C MET A 404 -4.32 5.99 34.71
N VAL A 405 -5.11 5.77 35.76
CA VAL A 405 -6.39 6.47 35.94
C VAL A 405 -6.18 7.97 36.08
N ALA A 406 -5.20 8.40 36.87
CA ALA A 406 -4.91 9.81 37.06
C ALA A 406 -4.57 10.50 35.72
N GLN A 407 -3.82 9.84 34.83
CA GLN A 407 -3.55 10.34 33.49
C GLN A 407 -4.82 10.54 32.66
N ILE A 408 -5.75 9.58 32.70
CA ILE A 408 -7.04 9.65 32.00
C ILE A 408 -7.89 10.78 32.59
N ALA A 409 -8.05 10.80 33.92
CA ALA A 409 -8.83 11.78 34.65
C ALA A 409 -8.35 13.22 34.44
N ARG A 410 -7.02 13.46 34.42
CA ARG A 410 -6.44 14.79 34.16
C ARG A 410 -6.81 15.36 32.79
N THR A 411 -7.10 14.50 31.83
CA THR A 411 -7.31 14.89 30.43
C THR A 411 -8.74 14.68 29.94
N ALA A 412 -9.58 14.01 30.75
CA ALA A 412 -10.99 13.81 30.46
C ALA A 412 -11.71 15.15 30.32
N ARG A 413 -12.44 15.34 29.24
CA ARG A 413 -13.24 16.55 28.99
C ARG A 413 -14.53 16.18 28.26
N PRO A 414 -15.65 16.82 28.62
CA PRO A 414 -16.91 16.61 27.91
C PRO A 414 -16.77 17.08 26.46
N LEU A 415 -17.42 16.36 25.55
CA LEU A 415 -17.60 16.80 24.17
C LEU A 415 -18.88 17.63 24.06
N PRO A 416 -18.88 18.67 23.19
CA PRO A 416 -20.01 19.58 23.03
C PRO A 416 -21.24 18.96 22.38
#